data_AF-A0A7Z9QZU8-F1
#
_entry.id   AF-A0A7Z9QZU8-F1
#
_cell.length_a   1.000
_cell.length_b   1.000
_cell.length_c   1.000
_cell.angle_alpha   90.00
_cell.angle_beta   90.00
_cell.angle_gamma   90.00
#
_symmetry.space_group_name_H-M   'P 1'
#
loop_
_entity.id
_entity.type
_entity.pdbx_description
1 polymer ?
#
loop_
_entity_poly.entity_id
_entity_poly.type
_entity_poly.pdbx_seq_one_letter_code
_entity_poly.pdbx_strand_id
1 'polypeptide(L)'
;MQIKKILVTGAAGYLAGFIIDRLHLKYKLTLIDLVKPPPDFENLPFVKGDITSYHDVEKACVGQDAVVHLVALVRQRFDKPLGLFADIMVKGTWNVAEACAKQGVQRLVNISSISACNPLPDSKLPYCVGDPFQFKQGDLYYALAKYLGEQIGNAYYQAHGLSTIHLRPGVIAGDGLNPGPEAPTGADQPWFIYVDPRDIAQAVELAIETQDIDCGCFNIVSGRQDASYDWIQSRQQLGYNPEHNWLEIPESGTKS
;
A
#
# COMPACT_ATOMS: atom_id res chain seq x y z
N MET A 1 4.73 20.81 2.46
CA MET A 1 3.29 20.93 2.12
C MET A 1 2.46 20.79 3.40
N GLN A 2 1.38 21.55 3.60
CA GLN A 2 0.53 21.39 4.79
C GLN A 2 -0.71 20.58 4.45
N ILE A 3 -0.64 19.26 4.60
CA ILE A 3 -1.77 18.35 4.39
C ILE A 3 -2.74 18.45 5.58
N LYS A 4 -4.03 18.66 5.31
CA LYS A 4 -5.10 18.68 6.34
C LYS A 4 -6.29 17.81 5.98
N LYS A 5 -6.59 17.68 4.70
CA LYS A 5 -7.72 16.91 4.17
C LYS A 5 -7.21 15.75 3.33
N ILE A 6 -7.71 14.56 3.63
CA ILE A 6 -7.22 13.33 3.01
C ILE A 6 -8.41 12.52 2.53
N LEU A 7 -8.39 12.12 1.25
CA LEU A 7 -9.29 11.11 0.73
C LEU A 7 -8.66 9.73 0.88
N VAL A 8 -9.39 8.78 1.47
CA VAL A 8 -9.00 7.38 1.56
C VAL A 8 -9.90 6.56 0.63
N THR A 9 -9.30 5.95 -0.40
CA THR A 9 -10.03 5.06 -1.32
C THR A 9 -9.93 3.61 -0.87
N GLY A 10 -10.94 2.78 -1.14
CA GLY A 10 -10.97 1.40 -0.63
C GLY A 10 -11.20 1.38 0.88
N ALA A 11 -11.95 2.37 1.38
CA ALA A 11 -12.11 2.67 2.80
C ALA A 11 -12.88 1.61 3.60
N ALA A 12 -13.53 0.66 2.93
CA ALA A 12 -14.18 -0.48 3.59
C ALA A 12 -13.26 -1.72 3.72
N GLY A 13 -12.04 -1.65 3.18
CA GLY A 13 -11.07 -2.76 3.22
C GLY A 13 -10.48 -3.01 4.62
N TYR A 14 -9.94 -4.22 4.83
CA TYR A 14 -9.32 -4.62 6.10
C TYR A 14 -8.23 -3.64 6.56
N LEU A 15 -7.28 -3.31 5.68
CA LEU A 15 -6.18 -2.38 5.98
C LEU A 15 -6.70 -0.95 6.27
N ALA A 16 -7.81 -0.56 5.65
CA ALA A 16 -8.33 0.79 5.77
C ALA A 16 -8.69 1.14 7.21
N GLY A 17 -9.23 0.21 8.00
CA GLY A 17 -9.56 0.44 9.40
C GLY A 17 -8.37 0.94 10.22
N PHE A 18 -7.20 0.34 10.05
CA PHE A 18 -5.98 0.72 10.77
C PHE A 18 -5.43 2.09 10.31
N ILE A 19 -5.52 2.37 9.01
CA ILE A 19 -5.09 3.65 8.45
C ILE A 19 -6.03 4.77 8.89
N ILE A 20 -7.34 4.55 8.86
CA ILE A 20 -8.35 5.52 9.30
C ILE A 20 -8.19 5.77 10.80
N ASP A 21 -8.06 4.72 11.62
CA ASP A 21 -7.84 4.83 13.07
C ASP A 21 -6.64 5.74 13.38
N ARG A 22 -5.52 5.52 12.68
CA ARG A 22 -4.31 6.32 12.89
C ARG A 22 -4.45 7.79 12.48
N LEU A 23 -5.20 8.07 11.41
CA LEU A 23 -5.22 9.39 10.79
C LEU A 23 -6.42 10.28 11.22
N HIS A 24 -7.56 9.70 11.60
CA HIS A 24 -8.84 10.44 11.70
C HIS A 24 -8.88 11.52 12.80
N LEU A 25 -8.04 11.42 13.82
CA LEU A 25 -7.92 12.45 14.88
C LEU A 25 -7.02 13.62 14.47
N LYS A 26 -6.13 13.42 13.48
CA LYS A 26 -5.14 14.40 13.03
C LYS A 26 -5.56 15.11 11.74
N TYR A 27 -6.29 14.42 10.88
CA TYR A 27 -6.66 14.89 9.55
C TYR A 27 -8.18 14.85 9.34
N LYS A 28 -8.69 15.72 8.46
CA LYS A 28 -10.08 15.67 8.00
C LYS A 28 -10.19 14.61 6.90
N LEU A 29 -10.66 13.43 7.27
CA LEU A 29 -10.78 12.32 6.31
C LEU A 29 -12.08 12.41 5.51
N THR A 30 -12.00 12.03 4.25
CA THR A 30 -13.14 11.64 3.41
C THR A 30 -12.90 10.22 2.93
N LEU A 31 -13.91 9.37 3.01
CA LEU A 31 -13.82 7.95 2.67
C LEU A 31 -14.57 7.70 1.36
N ILE A 32 -13.97 6.93 0.44
CA ILE A 32 -14.66 6.47 -0.78
C ILE A 32 -14.54 4.97 -0.95
N ASP A 33 -15.69 4.33 -1.17
CA ASP A 33 -15.82 2.89 -1.42
C ASP A 33 -17.22 2.59 -2.00
N LEU A 34 -17.42 1.37 -2.51
CA LEU A 34 -18.73 0.86 -2.92
C LEU A 34 -19.61 0.52 -1.70
N VAL A 35 -18.97 0.16 -0.59
CA VAL A 35 -19.62 -0.25 0.66
C VAL A 35 -19.29 0.76 1.76
N LYS A 36 -20.20 0.95 2.73
CA LYS A 36 -19.91 1.82 3.87
C LYS A 36 -18.68 1.31 4.66
N PRO A 37 -17.89 2.22 5.26
CA PRO A 37 -16.77 1.85 6.13
C PRO A 37 -17.25 1.07 7.37
N PRO A 38 -16.34 0.48 8.15
CA PRO A 38 -16.66 -0.18 9.41
C PRO A 38 -17.47 0.74 10.35
N PRO A 39 -18.34 0.17 11.23
CA PRO A 39 -19.19 0.96 12.13
C PRO A 39 -18.45 2.01 12.96
N ASP A 40 -17.23 1.70 13.41
CA ASP A 40 -16.38 2.62 14.19
C ASP A 40 -16.07 3.94 13.47
N PHE A 41 -16.20 3.96 12.14
CA PHE A 41 -15.88 5.11 11.28
C PHE A 41 -17.08 5.61 10.45
N GLU A 42 -18.30 5.16 10.77
CA GLU A 42 -19.50 5.51 10.01
C GLU A 42 -19.86 7.01 10.04
N ASN A 43 -19.35 7.73 11.04
CA ASN A 43 -19.56 9.17 11.23
C ASN A 43 -18.60 10.04 10.40
N LEU A 44 -17.58 9.43 9.75
CA LEU A 44 -16.69 10.16 8.86
C LEU A 44 -17.38 10.47 7.52
N PRO A 45 -17.04 11.59 6.85
CA PRO A 45 -17.55 11.89 5.52
C PRO A 45 -17.32 10.72 4.56
N PHE A 46 -18.40 10.23 3.95
CA PHE A 46 -18.37 9.07 3.05
C PHE A 46 -18.98 9.41 1.69
N VAL A 47 -18.27 9.03 0.62
CA VAL A 47 -18.71 9.08 -0.75
C VAL A 47 -18.89 7.65 -1.22
N LYS A 48 -20.13 7.25 -1.52
CA LYS A 48 -20.35 6.00 -2.24
C LYS A 48 -19.91 6.20 -3.69
N GLY A 49 -18.90 5.47 -4.13
CA GLY A 49 -18.34 5.63 -5.48
C GLY A 49 -17.54 4.43 -5.94
N ASP A 50 -17.51 4.23 -7.26
CA ASP A 50 -16.73 3.17 -7.91
C ASP A 50 -15.42 3.74 -8.42
N ILE A 51 -14.28 3.12 -8.07
CA ILE A 51 -12.97 3.59 -8.53
C ILE A 51 -12.82 3.49 -10.06
N THR A 52 -13.57 2.60 -10.70
CA THR A 52 -13.57 2.43 -12.16
C THR A 52 -14.31 3.56 -12.88
N SER A 53 -15.12 4.33 -12.14
CA SER A 53 -15.78 5.56 -12.58
C SER A 53 -14.88 6.77 -12.32
N TYR A 54 -14.31 7.34 -13.37
CA TYR A 54 -13.51 8.56 -13.25
C TYR A 54 -14.30 9.71 -12.60
N HIS A 55 -15.60 9.83 -12.92
CA HIS A 55 -16.46 10.88 -12.35
C HIS A 55 -16.58 10.78 -10.82
N ASP A 56 -16.74 9.57 -10.29
CA ASP A 56 -16.88 9.35 -8.85
C ASP A 56 -15.58 9.72 -8.13
N VAL A 57 -14.44 9.32 -8.70
CA VAL A 57 -13.10 9.59 -8.17
C VAL A 57 -12.77 11.09 -8.25
N GLU A 58 -13.03 11.73 -9.38
CA GLU A 58 -12.83 13.16 -9.58
C GLU A 58 -13.61 13.98 -8.55
N LYS A 59 -14.90 13.67 -8.40
CA LYS A 59 -15.77 14.34 -7.41
C LYS A 59 -15.26 14.18 -5.99
N ALA A 60 -14.75 13.00 -5.63
CA ALA A 60 -14.21 12.74 -4.30
C ALA A 60 -12.87 13.44 -4.03
N CYS A 61 -12.08 13.73 -5.08
CA CYS A 61 -10.79 14.43 -4.97
C CYS A 61 -10.94 15.95 -4.77
N VAL A 62 -12.12 16.53 -5.01
CA VAL A 62 -12.35 17.98 -4.91
C VAL A 62 -11.99 18.49 -3.51
N GLY A 63 -11.02 19.42 -3.46
CA GLY A 63 -10.63 20.12 -2.24
C GLY A 63 -9.87 19.27 -1.21
N GLN A 64 -9.34 18.12 -1.63
CA GLN A 64 -8.46 17.26 -0.84
C GLN A 64 -7.00 17.67 -1.02
N ASP A 65 -6.20 17.56 0.04
CA ASP A 65 -4.77 17.86 -0.02
C ASP A 65 -3.97 16.61 -0.41
N ALA A 66 -4.39 15.44 0.06
CA ALA A 66 -3.77 14.16 -0.26
C ALA A 66 -4.80 13.05 -0.54
N VAL A 67 -4.37 12.02 -1.27
CA VAL A 67 -5.12 10.78 -1.47
C VAL A 67 -4.29 9.59 -0.98
N VAL A 68 -4.90 8.73 -0.17
CA VAL A 68 -4.37 7.41 0.20
C VAL A 68 -5.13 6.33 -0.58
N HIS A 69 -4.45 5.69 -1.53
CA HIS A 69 -5.04 4.72 -2.44
C HIS A 69 -4.82 3.28 -1.97
N LEU A 70 -5.86 2.66 -1.40
CA LEU A 70 -5.82 1.29 -0.87
C LEU A 70 -6.45 0.24 -1.78
N VAL A 71 -7.12 0.65 -2.86
CA VAL A 71 -7.98 -0.27 -3.63
C VAL A 71 -7.14 -1.41 -4.18
N ALA A 72 -7.55 -2.64 -3.84
CA ALA A 72 -6.94 -3.84 -4.36
C ALA A 72 -7.93 -5.01 -4.33
N LEU A 73 -8.08 -5.71 -5.46
CA LEU A 73 -8.66 -7.04 -5.52
C LEU A 73 -7.61 -8.07 -5.14
N VAL A 74 -7.53 -8.36 -3.83
CA VAL A 74 -6.65 -9.40 -3.29
C VAL A 74 -7.40 -10.73 -3.17
N ARG A 75 -8.62 -10.70 -2.60
CA ARG A 75 -9.43 -11.89 -2.31
C ARG A 75 -10.23 -12.34 -3.53
N GLN A 76 -10.35 -13.66 -3.72
CA GLN A 76 -11.11 -14.28 -4.80
C GLN A 76 -10.73 -13.73 -6.19
N ARG A 77 -9.53 -13.15 -6.34
CA ARG A 77 -9.12 -12.47 -7.57
C ARG A 77 -9.05 -13.43 -8.76
N PHE A 78 -8.78 -14.70 -8.50
CA PHE A 78 -8.79 -15.77 -9.51
C PHE A 78 -10.20 -16.15 -9.96
N ASP A 79 -11.24 -15.81 -9.18
CA ASP A 79 -12.64 -16.06 -9.50
C ASP A 79 -13.30 -14.88 -10.24
N LYS A 80 -12.59 -13.76 -10.38
CA LYS A 80 -13.11 -12.56 -11.05
C LYS A 80 -12.73 -12.55 -12.53
N PRO A 81 -13.61 -12.03 -13.42
CA PRO A 81 -13.24 -11.80 -14.81
C PRO A 81 -12.00 -10.90 -14.92
N LEU A 82 -11.05 -11.25 -15.78
CA LEU A 82 -9.79 -10.51 -15.95
C LEU A 82 -10.03 -9.04 -16.32
N GLY A 83 -11.05 -8.74 -17.12
CA GLY A 83 -11.42 -7.36 -17.47
C GLY A 83 -11.80 -6.54 -16.24
N LEU A 84 -12.63 -7.10 -15.34
CA LEU A 84 -13.00 -6.45 -14.09
C LEU A 84 -11.79 -6.25 -13.18
N PHE A 85 -10.89 -7.24 -13.13
CA PHE A 85 -9.63 -7.11 -12.39
C PHE A 85 -8.78 -5.94 -12.92
N ALA A 86 -8.60 -5.84 -14.23
CA ALA A 86 -7.84 -4.76 -14.86
C ALA A 86 -8.51 -3.39 -14.68
N ASP A 87 -9.84 -3.32 -14.79
CA ASP A 87 -10.60 -2.09 -14.57
C ASP A 87 -10.39 -1.56 -13.14
N ILE A 88 -10.46 -2.43 -12.13
CA ILE A 88 -10.31 -2.01 -10.74
C ILE A 88 -8.84 -1.70 -10.41
N MET A 89 -7.92 -2.61 -10.75
CA MET A 89 -6.53 -2.53 -10.28
C MET A 89 -5.68 -1.54 -11.08
N VAL A 90 -5.91 -1.44 -12.40
CA VAL A 90 -5.08 -0.60 -13.29
C VAL A 90 -5.81 0.69 -13.63
N LYS A 91 -7.01 0.60 -14.23
CA LYS A 91 -7.78 1.79 -14.60
C LYS A 91 -8.23 2.57 -13.36
N GLY A 92 -8.58 1.91 -12.26
CA GLY A 92 -8.88 2.56 -10.98
C GLY A 92 -7.71 3.41 -10.47
N THR A 93 -6.49 2.85 -10.47
CA THR A 93 -5.29 3.61 -10.09
C THR A 93 -5.04 4.79 -11.04
N TRP A 94 -5.26 4.60 -12.35
CA TRP A 94 -5.16 5.66 -13.34
C TRP A 94 -6.15 6.80 -13.07
N ASN A 95 -7.41 6.47 -12.81
CA ASN A 95 -8.46 7.45 -12.49
C ASN A 95 -8.08 8.28 -11.26
N VAL A 96 -7.52 7.64 -10.23
CA VAL A 96 -7.05 8.33 -9.02
C VAL A 96 -5.93 9.29 -9.32
N ALA A 97 -4.89 8.86 -10.05
CA ALA A 97 -3.77 9.73 -10.38
C ALA A 97 -4.19 10.92 -11.26
N GLU A 98 -5.03 10.69 -12.27
CA GLU A 98 -5.61 11.73 -13.12
C GLU A 98 -6.45 12.73 -12.31
N ALA A 99 -7.33 12.23 -11.44
CA ALA A 99 -8.16 13.07 -10.59
C ALA A 99 -7.32 13.90 -9.61
N CYS A 100 -6.27 13.31 -9.03
CA CYS A 100 -5.33 14.03 -8.18
C CYS A 100 -4.71 15.21 -8.93
N ALA A 101 -4.14 14.95 -10.12
CA ALA A 101 -3.50 15.98 -10.93
C ALA A 101 -4.48 17.09 -11.34
N LYS A 102 -5.70 16.74 -11.75
CA LYS A 102 -6.72 17.72 -12.16
C LYS A 102 -7.30 18.54 -11.01
N GLN A 103 -7.44 17.96 -9.82
CA GLN A 103 -8.01 18.64 -8.66
C GLN A 103 -6.96 19.36 -7.80
N GLY A 104 -5.69 19.35 -8.21
CA GLY A 104 -4.62 19.99 -7.47
C GLY A 104 -4.30 19.31 -6.13
N VAL A 105 -4.55 18.00 -6.04
CA VAL A 105 -4.09 17.18 -4.90
C VAL A 105 -2.57 17.24 -4.88
N GLN A 106 -2.02 17.49 -3.70
CA GLN A 106 -0.59 17.68 -3.53
C GLN A 106 0.16 16.36 -3.48
N ARG A 107 -0.43 15.32 -2.86
CA ARG A 107 0.22 14.02 -2.65
C ARG A 107 -0.70 12.82 -2.85
N LEU A 108 -0.22 11.83 -3.58
CA LEU A 108 -0.80 10.50 -3.71
C LEU A 108 0.09 9.47 -2.99
N VAL A 109 -0.42 8.89 -1.90
CA VAL A 109 0.18 7.71 -1.25
C VAL A 109 -0.50 6.47 -1.80
N ASN A 110 0.21 5.72 -2.64
CA ASN A 110 -0.31 4.50 -3.26
C ASN A 110 0.19 3.25 -2.51
N ILE A 111 -0.74 2.40 -2.08
CA ILE A 111 -0.39 1.11 -1.48
C ILE A 111 -0.14 0.09 -2.59
N SER A 112 1.14 -0.13 -2.87
CA SER A 112 1.66 -1.19 -3.72
C SER A 112 1.77 -2.51 -2.94
N SER A 113 2.77 -3.34 -3.26
CA SER A 113 3.07 -4.62 -2.59
C SER A 113 4.51 -5.01 -2.89
N ILE A 114 5.16 -5.74 -1.98
CA ILE A 114 6.45 -6.41 -2.28
C ILE A 114 6.36 -7.30 -3.54
N SER A 115 5.18 -7.84 -3.86
CA SER A 115 4.95 -8.65 -5.07
C SER A 115 5.00 -7.85 -6.37
N ALA A 116 4.97 -6.51 -6.34
CA ALA A 116 5.07 -5.67 -7.54
C ALA A 116 6.37 -5.92 -8.31
N CYS A 117 7.45 -6.24 -7.60
CA CYS A 117 8.73 -6.62 -8.17
C CYS A 117 9.18 -7.95 -7.56
N ASN A 118 8.79 -9.06 -8.18
CA ASN A 118 9.22 -10.39 -7.78
C ASN A 118 10.71 -10.60 -8.12
N PRO A 119 11.61 -10.75 -7.13
CA PRO A 119 13.04 -10.86 -7.39
C PRO A 119 13.39 -12.03 -8.32
N LEU A 120 14.46 -11.89 -9.10
CA LEU A 120 14.99 -12.96 -9.94
C LEU A 120 15.39 -14.18 -9.08
N PRO A 121 15.36 -15.41 -9.64
CA PRO A 121 15.98 -16.57 -9.01
C PRO A 121 17.43 -16.23 -8.65
N ASP A 122 17.86 -16.61 -7.45
CA ASP A 122 19.21 -16.38 -6.90
C ASP A 122 19.58 -14.91 -6.63
N SER A 123 18.59 -14.00 -6.59
CA SER A 123 18.81 -12.62 -6.16
C SER A 123 19.36 -12.58 -4.72
N LYS A 124 20.29 -11.65 -4.47
CA LYS A 124 20.91 -11.48 -3.17
C LYS A 124 19.89 -10.93 -2.16
N LEU A 125 19.82 -11.55 -0.98
CA LEU A 125 19.01 -11.07 0.14
C LEU A 125 19.76 -10.02 0.99
N PRO A 126 19.04 -9.09 1.63
CA PRO A 126 17.61 -8.84 1.46
C PRO A 126 17.31 -8.08 0.14
N TYR A 127 16.12 -8.30 -0.42
CA TYR A 127 15.71 -7.67 -1.68
C TYR A 127 15.44 -6.17 -1.50
N CYS A 128 16.05 -5.37 -2.34
CA CYS A 128 15.98 -3.91 -2.31
C CYS A 128 15.00 -3.37 -3.35
N VAL A 129 14.49 -2.16 -3.10
CA VAL A 129 13.74 -1.43 -4.12
C VAL A 129 14.69 -1.11 -5.29
N GLY A 130 14.29 -1.46 -6.51
CA GLY A 130 15.09 -1.27 -7.72
C GLY A 130 15.91 -2.49 -8.13
N ASP A 131 15.91 -3.57 -7.34
CA ASP A 131 16.52 -4.83 -7.75
C ASP A 131 15.89 -5.36 -9.05
N PRO A 132 16.69 -6.04 -9.91
CA PRO A 132 16.17 -6.76 -11.05
C PRO A 132 15.10 -7.77 -10.63
N PHE A 133 14.00 -7.82 -11.38
CA PHE A 133 12.85 -8.65 -11.06
C PHE A 133 12.27 -9.30 -12.31
N GLN A 134 11.53 -10.39 -12.12
CA GLN A 134 10.72 -11.03 -13.15
C GLN A 134 9.37 -11.44 -12.58
N PHE A 135 8.31 -11.27 -13.36
CA PHE A 135 7.01 -11.72 -12.90
C PHE A 135 6.91 -13.26 -12.91
N LYS A 136 6.45 -13.85 -11.79
CA LYS A 136 6.28 -15.31 -11.63
C LYS A 136 4.88 -15.76 -12.06
N GLN A 137 4.76 -16.96 -12.65
CA GLN A 137 3.51 -17.47 -13.25
C GLN A 137 2.31 -17.58 -12.28
N GLY A 138 2.51 -17.65 -10.96
CA GLY A 138 1.43 -17.84 -9.98
C GLY A 138 0.70 -16.57 -9.51
N ASP A 139 1.37 -15.40 -9.54
CA ASP A 139 0.79 -14.12 -9.11
C ASP A 139 1.05 -12.97 -10.10
N LEU A 140 1.19 -13.34 -11.38
CA LEU A 140 1.60 -12.47 -12.47
C LEU A 140 0.72 -11.21 -12.59
N TYR A 141 -0.61 -11.38 -12.61
CA TYR A 141 -1.52 -10.26 -12.90
C TYR A 141 -1.61 -9.24 -11.76
N TYR A 142 -1.56 -9.71 -10.51
CA TYR A 142 -1.52 -8.80 -9.36
C TYR A 142 -0.18 -8.09 -9.27
N ALA A 143 0.92 -8.82 -9.42
CA ALA A 143 2.27 -8.23 -9.47
C ALA A 143 2.36 -7.16 -10.57
N LEU A 144 1.88 -7.49 -11.78
CA LEU A 144 1.83 -6.56 -12.90
C LEU A 144 0.97 -5.34 -12.58
N ALA A 145 -0.23 -5.53 -12.03
CA ALA A 145 -1.12 -4.40 -11.76
C ALA A 145 -0.56 -3.47 -10.68
N LYS A 146 0.06 -4.01 -9.62
CA LYS A 146 0.74 -3.19 -8.61
C LYS A 146 1.95 -2.45 -9.19
N TYR A 147 2.76 -3.12 -10.01
CA TYR A 147 3.86 -2.49 -10.74
C TYR A 147 3.37 -1.36 -11.65
N LEU A 148 2.32 -1.59 -12.45
CA LEU A 148 1.72 -0.57 -13.30
C LEU A 148 1.18 0.61 -12.47
N GLY A 149 0.61 0.36 -11.29
CA GLY A 149 0.19 1.42 -10.38
C GLY A 149 1.35 2.33 -9.92
N GLU A 150 2.54 1.76 -9.71
CA GLU A 150 3.76 2.55 -9.45
C GLU A 150 4.18 3.35 -10.69
N GLN A 151 4.17 2.74 -11.87
CA GLN A 151 4.54 3.43 -13.10
C GLN A 151 3.57 4.57 -13.45
N ILE A 152 2.27 4.38 -13.20
CA ILE A 152 1.26 5.44 -13.32
C ILE A 152 1.62 6.60 -12.39
N GLY A 153 1.85 6.34 -11.09
CA GLY A 153 2.23 7.40 -10.15
C GLY A 153 3.50 8.16 -10.57
N ASN A 154 4.54 7.43 -10.99
CA ASN A 154 5.78 8.03 -11.49
C ASN A 154 5.54 8.91 -12.73
N ALA A 155 4.70 8.47 -13.66
CA ALA A 155 4.36 9.24 -14.85
C ALA A 155 3.62 10.55 -14.49
N TYR A 156 2.69 10.52 -13.54
CA TYR A 156 1.99 11.73 -13.09
C TYR A 156 2.88 12.68 -12.29
N TYR A 157 3.84 12.16 -11.53
CA TYR A 157 4.88 12.99 -10.92
C TYR A 157 5.68 13.73 -12.01
N GLN A 158 6.18 13.01 -13.02
CA GLN A 158 6.98 13.60 -14.10
C GLN A 158 6.20 14.59 -14.97
N ALA A 159 4.93 14.29 -15.27
CA ALA A 159 4.11 15.10 -16.18
C ALA A 159 3.42 16.28 -15.50
N HIS A 160 3.05 16.15 -14.22
CA HIS A 160 2.19 17.10 -13.51
C HIS A 160 2.75 17.59 -12.17
N GLY A 161 3.88 17.06 -11.70
CA GLY A 161 4.44 17.40 -10.39
C GLY A 161 3.63 16.88 -9.20
N LEU A 162 2.72 15.92 -9.42
CA LEU A 162 1.98 15.26 -8.33
C LEU A 162 2.96 14.48 -7.47
N SER A 163 3.11 14.82 -6.18
CA SER A 163 3.96 14.03 -5.28
C SER A 163 3.38 12.61 -5.15
N THR A 164 4.19 11.58 -5.41
CA THR A 164 3.76 10.17 -5.39
C THR A 164 4.67 9.31 -4.51
N ILE A 165 4.10 8.71 -3.48
CA ILE A 165 4.83 7.76 -2.62
C ILE A 165 4.18 6.39 -2.74
N HIS A 166 4.98 5.42 -3.14
CA HIS A 166 4.60 4.02 -3.28
C HIS A 166 5.08 3.25 -2.07
N LEU A 167 4.15 2.73 -1.28
CA LEU A 167 4.46 1.86 -0.15
C LEU A 167 4.25 0.42 -0.59
N ARG A 168 5.23 -0.45 -0.39
CA ARG A 168 5.18 -1.88 -0.69
C ARG A 168 5.08 -2.69 0.60
N PRO A 169 3.88 -2.84 1.19
CA PRO A 169 3.68 -3.77 2.28
C PRO A 169 4.14 -5.19 1.94
N GLY A 170 4.68 -5.87 2.95
CA GLY A 170 4.78 -7.31 3.01
C GLY A 170 3.41 -8.01 3.05
N VAL A 171 3.40 -9.29 3.44
CA VAL A 171 2.16 -10.03 3.70
C VAL A 171 1.48 -9.44 4.94
N ILE A 172 0.29 -8.86 4.74
CA ILE A 172 -0.49 -8.25 5.81
C ILE A 172 -1.11 -9.37 6.66
N ALA A 173 -0.72 -9.42 7.93
CA ALA A 173 -1.23 -10.42 8.86
C ALA A 173 -2.61 -10.05 9.41
N GLY A 174 -3.35 -11.07 9.88
CA GLY A 174 -4.51 -10.86 10.75
C GLY A 174 -5.82 -10.54 10.03
N ASP A 175 -5.87 -10.63 8.70
CA ASP A 175 -7.07 -10.35 7.91
C ASP A 175 -8.12 -11.50 7.95
N GLY A 176 -7.86 -12.54 8.75
CA GLY A 176 -8.68 -13.73 8.93
C GLY A 176 -8.43 -14.84 7.92
N LEU A 177 -7.89 -14.51 6.73
CA LEU A 177 -7.44 -15.51 5.73
C LEU A 177 -5.94 -15.74 5.78
N ASN A 178 -5.19 -14.76 6.28
CA ASN A 178 -3.78 -14.87 6.64
C ASN A 178 -3.66 -14.92 8.17
N PRO A 179 -3.59 -16.11 8.80
CA PRO A 179 -3.58 -16.26 10.26
C PRO A 179 -2.34 -15.67 10.95
N GLY A 180 -1.36 -15.20 10.17
CA GLY A 180 -0.10 -14.66 10.65
C GLY A 180 1.08 -15.53 10.21
N PRO A 181 2.31 -15.07 10.46
CA PRO A 181 3.51 -15.85 10.20
C PRO A 181 3.59 -17.09 11.08
N GLU A 182 4.05 -18.19 10.52
CA GLU A 182 4.53 -19.35 11.28
C GLU A 182 6.01 -19.54 11.01
N ALA A 183 6.78 -19.86 12.05
CA ALA A 183 8.19 -20.21 11.88
C ALA A 183 8.29 -21.45 10.95
N PRO A 184 9.12 -21.39 9.90
CA PRO A 184 9.43 -22.56 9.09
C PRO A 184 10.22 -23.59 9.93
N THR A 185 10.62 -24.70 9.31
CA THR A 185 11.59 -25.62 9.91
C THR A 185 12.90 -25.48 9.14
N GLY A 186 13.94 -24.93 9.79
CA GLY A 186 15.30 -24.85 9.23
C GLY A 186 15.48 -23.70 8.24
N ALA A 187 15.27 -22.46 8.67
CA ALA A 187 15.58 -21.30 7.84
C ALA A 187 17.09 -20.99 7.84
N ASP A 188 17.77 -21.32 6.76
CA ASP A 188 19.19 -20.99 6.56
C ASP A 188 19.39 -19.63 5.86
N GLN A 189 18.30 -18.92 5.52
CA GLN A 189 18.28 -17.63 4.82
C GLN A 189 17.14 -16.73 5.35
N PRO A 190 17.22 -15.40 5.18
CA PRO A 190 16.12 -14.49 5.48
C PRO A 190 14.82 -14.87 4.76
N TRP A 191 13.75 -15.11 5.52
CA TRP A 191 12.49 -15.69 5.06
C TRP A 191 11.27 -14.84 5.43
N PHE A 192 11.41 -13.89 6.35
CA PHE A 192 10.27 -13.18 6.92
C PHE A 192 9.76 -12.11 5.96
N ILE A 193 8.48 -12.18 5.61
CA ILE A 193 7.84 -11.27 4.65
C ILE A 193 6.59 -10.58 5.18
N TYR A 194 6.21 -10.83 6.44
CA TYR A 194 4.98 -10.31 7.01
C TYR A 194 5.15 -8.88 7.56
N VAL A 195 4.02 -8.19 7.68
CA VAL A 195 3.93 -6.86 8.29
C VAL A 195 2.59 -6.69 8.99
N ASP A 196 2.61 -6.05 10.17
CA ASP A 196 1.39 -5.74 10.91
C ASP A 196 0.69 -4.53 10.25
N PRO A 197 -0.64 -4.56 10.09
CA PRO A 197 -1.37 -3.45 9.46
C PRO A 197 -1.20 -2.10 10.18
N ARG A 198 -0.92 -2.08 11.49
CA ARG A 198 -0.64 -0.85 12.24
C ARG A 198 0.69 -0.20 11.84
N ASP A 199 1.68 -1.00 11.47
CA ASP A 199 2.95 -0.49 10.98
C ASP A 199 2.82 0.04 9.55
N ILE A 200 1.95 -0.55 8.73
CA ILE A 200 1.59 0.05 7.43
C ILE A 200 0.91 1.41 7.63
N ALA A 201 0.01 1.52 8.62
CA ALA A 201 -0.62 2.80 8.95
C ALA A 201 0.44 3.85 9.37
N GLN A 202 1.45 3.45 10.16
CA GLN A 202 2.60 4.30 10.47
C GLN A 202 3.32 4.80 9.21
N ALA A 203 3.63 3.90 8.27
CA ALA A 203 4.27 4.27 7.02
C ALA A 203 3.42 5.24 6.18
N VAL A 204 2.09 5.08 6.17
CA VAL A 204 1.17 6.00 5.47
C VAL A 204 1.21 7.39 6.08
N GLU A 205 1.16 7.50 7.41
CA GLU A 205 1.30 8.79 8.10
C GLU A 205 2.64 9.47 7.77
N LEU A 206 3.74 8.73 7.84
CA LEU A 206 5.07 9.26 7.50
C LEU A 206 5.17 9.70 6.03
N ALA A 207 4.56 8.95 5.11
CA ALA A 207 4.46 9.33 3.70
C ALA A 207 3.61 10.60 3.49
N ILE A 208 2.56 10.81 4.29
CA ILE A 208 1.78 12.05 4.26
C ILE A 208 2.62 13.23 4.77
N GLU A 209 3.40 13.02 5.83
CA GLU A 209 4.09 14.09 6.56
C GLU A 209 5.46 14.48 5.98
N THR A 210 6.11 13.59 5.23
CA THR A 210 7.45 13.86 4.68
C THR A 210 7.48 15.10 3.78
N GLN A 211 8.51 15.92 3.92
CA GLN A 211 8.66 17.17 3.16
C GLN A 211 9.75 17.10 2.09
N ASP A 212 10.73 16.20 2.24
CA ASP A 212 11.92 16.14 1.38
C ASP A 212 11.80 15.08 0.28
N ILE A 213 10.67 14.37 0.23
CA ILE A 213 10.43 13.27 -0.70
C ILE A 213 9.15 13.55 -1.47
N ASP A 214 9.33 13.93 -2.74
CA ASP A 214 8.21 14.15 -3.65
C ASP A 214 7.83 12.90 -4.43
N CYS A 215 8.79 12.02 -4.75
CA CYS A 215 8.56 10.77 -5.46
C CYS A 215 9.42 9.65 -4.88
N GLY A 216 8.85 8.49 -4.55
CA GLY A 216 9.64 7.37 -4.03
C GLY A 216 8.88 6.07 -3.85
N CYS A 217 9.62 4.98 -3.71
CA CYS A 217 9.08 3.64 -3.46
C CYS A 217 9.81 2.99 -2.28
N PHE A 218 9.05 2.38 -1.37
CA PHE A 218 9.53 1.96 -0.04
C PHE A 218 8.94 0.61 0.37
N ASN A 219 9.78 -0.35 0.73
CA ASN A 219 9.35 -1.62 1.33
C ASN A 219 8.91 -1.40 2.78
N ILE A 220 7.70 -1.86 3.11
CA ILE A 220 7.10 -1.72 4.45
C ILE A 220 6.93 -3.12 5.03
N VAL A 221 7.91 -3.55 5.83
CA VAL A 221 8.01 -4.89 6.43
C VAL A 221 8.36 -4.79 7.92
N SER A 222 8.25 -5.90 8.67
CA SER A 222 8.37 -5.99 10.14
C SER A 222 9.69 -5.51 10.77
N GLY A 223 10.68 -5.12 9.99
CA GLY A 223 11.95 -4.60 10.49
C GLY A 223 12.88 -5.65 11.13
N ARG A 224 12.55 -6.94 11.01
CA ARG A 224 13.36 -8.05 11.55
C ARG A 224 14.66 -8.25 10.79
N GLN A 225 15.65 -8.87 11.43
CA GLN A 225 16.95 -9.16 10.78
C GLN A 225 16.84 -10.30 9.75
N ASP A 226 15.89 -11.21 9.94
CA ASP A 226 15.58 -12.33 9.05
C ASP A 226 14.57 -11.96 7.94
N ALA A 227 14.33 -10.67 7.70
CA ALA A 227 13.41 -10.22 6.65
C ALA A 227 13.99 -10.43 5.24
N SER A 228 13.19 -10.97 4.32
CA SER A 228 13.63 -11.18 2.93
C SER A 228 13.72 -9.87 2.13
N TYR A 229 13.10 -8.79 2.60
CA TYR A 229 13.08 -7.49 1.93
C TYR A 229 13.74 -6.43 2.80
N ASP A 230 14.55 -5.58 2.20
CA ASP A 230 15.19 -4.47 2.88
C ASP A 230 14.14 -3.46 3.34
N TRP A 231 14.37 -2.85 4.51
CA TRP A 231 13.56 -1.76 5.04
C TRP A 231 14.42 -0.56 5.49
N ILE A 232 15.75 -0.64 5.30
CA ILE A 232 16.69 0.40 5.72
C ILE A 232 16.39 1.70 4.98
N GLN A 233 16.07 1.64 3.69
CA GLN A 233 15.66 2.83 2.92
C GLN A 233 14.42 3.50 3.56
N SER A 234 13.40 2.72 3.89
CA SER A 234 12.16 3.21 4.52
C SER A 234 12.45 3.88 5.85
N ARG A 235 13.33 3.29 6.67
CA ARG A 235 13.77 3.86 7.94
C ARG A 235 14.51 5.19 7.75
N GLN A 236 15.49 5.21 6.85
CA GLN A 236 16.39 6.37 6.69
C GLN A 236 15.69 7.56 6.04
N GLN A 237 14.79 7.31 5.08
CA GLN A 237 14.16 8.36 4.29
C GLN A 237 12.79 8.79 4.84
N LEU A 238 11.95 7.83 5.25
CA LEU A 238 10.61 8.14 5.81
C LEU A 238 10.60 8.23 7.33
N GLY A 239 11.65 7.76 8.02
CA GLY A 239 11.60 7.59 9.48
C GLY A 239 10.78 6.38 9.92
N TYR A 240 10.50 5.44 9.00
CA TYR A 240 9.71 4.24 9.31
C TYR A 240 10.38 3.38 10.39
N ASN A 241 9.63 3.03 11.43
CA ASN A 241 10.12 2.27 12.56
C ASN A 241 9.02 1.33 13.06
N PRO A 242 8.92 0.10 12.52
CA PRO A 242 7.84 -0.83 12.87
C PRO A 242 7.80 -1.10 14.37
N GLU A 243 6.60 -1.08 14.94
CA GLU A 243 6.34 -1.21 16.38
C GLU A 243 5.70 -2.56 16.72
N HIS A 244 5.14 -3.24 15.73
CA HIS A 244 4.34 -4.45 15.91
C HIS A 244 5.00 -5.62 15.20
N ASN A 245 5.64 -6.46 16.01
CA ASN A 245 6.44 -7.58 15.51
C ASN A 245 6.11 -8.86 16.28
N TRP A 246 6.41 -9.99 15.65
CA TRP A 246 6.18 -11.33 16.20
C TRP A 246 7.41 -11.80 16.96
N LEU A 247 7.67 -11.21 18.13
CA LEU A 247 8.85 -11.52 18.96
C LEU A 247 8.86 -12.98 19.44
N GLU A 248 7.70 -13.61 19.49
CA GLU A 248 7.50 -15.03 19.78
C GLU A 248 7.98 -15.95 18.65
N ILE A 249 8.21 -15.43 17.45
CA ILE A 249 8.71 -16.18 16.29
C ILE A 249 10.23 -15.98 16.20
N PRO A 250 11.04 -17.04 16.43
CA PRO A 250 12.49 -16.95 16.39
C PRO A 250 13.00 -16.50 15.02
N GLU A 251 14.00 -15.61 15.00
CA GLU A 251 14.64 -15.17 13.75
C GLU A 251 15.37 -16.31 13.03
N SER A 252 15.76 -17.36 13.75
CA SER A 252 16.32 -18.59 13.16
C SER A 252 15.30 -19.41 12.37
N GLY A 253 14.01 -19.08 12.41
CA GLY A 253 12.96 -19.82 11.73
C GLY A 253 12.91 -21.30 12.15
N THR A 254 13.05 -21.58 13.45
CA THR A 254 12.92 -22.91 14.04
C THR A 254 12.09 -22.83 15.32
N LYS A 255 11.01 -23.62 15.45
CA LYS A 255 10.32 -23.79 16.74
C LYS A 255 11.19 -24.69 17.64
N SER A 256 11.51 -24.21 18.85
CA SER A 256 12.21 -24.98 19.89
C SER A 256 11.42 -26.19 20.36
#